data_AF-A0A380P8Y2-F1
#
_entry.id   AF-A0A380P8Y2-F1
#
_cell.length_a   1.000
_cell.length_b   1.000
_cell.length_c   1.000
_cell.angle_alpha   90.00
_cell.angle_beta   90.00
_cell.angle_gamma   90.00
#
_symmetry.space_group_name_H-M   'P 1'
#
loop_
_entity.id
_entity.type
_entity.pdbx_description
1 polymer ?
#
loop_
_entity_poly.entity_id
_entity_poly.type
_entity_poly.pdbx_seq_one_letter_code
_entity_poly.pdbx_strand_id
1 'polypeptide(L)'
;MFHQHIIYAFRVMAGVAGVLGLLAAVAWWFTRAKSTFDITKYRWVLWIFGIATFIPFFGTTAGWLITELGRYPWIVYGVLTIADAVSPNVSFASLFISNIIYFLTFTALGGVMIYLSRRVMIQGPDYVDEEVDDEQAPADPFSADSFDEKGGND
;
A
#
# COMPACT_ATOMS: atom_id res chain seq x y z
N MET A 1 -9.48 -16.89 -26.60
CA MET A 1 -10.08 -16.33 -25.37
C MET A 1 -9.02 -15.84 -24.38
N PHE A 2 -8.06 -16.67 -23.94
CA PHE A 2 -6.99 -16.28 -22.98
C PHE A 2 -6.20 -15.01 -23.32
N HIS A 3 -5.79 -14.84 -24.58
CA HIS A 3 -5.02 -13.68 -25.03
C HIS A 3 -5.74 -12.34 -24.84
N GLN A 4 -7.08 -12.32 -24.86
CA GLN A 4 -7.84 -11.09 -24.66
C GLN A 4 -7.72 -10.60 -23.21
N HIS A 5 -7.77 -11.50 -22.24
CA HIS A 5 -7.70 -11.15 -20.81
C HIS A 5 -6.37 -10.50 -20.43
N ILE A 6 -5.26 -10.94 -21.01
CA ILE A 6 -3.93 -10.34 -20.76
C ILE A 6 -3.86 -8.91 -21.30
N ILE A 7 -4.41 -8.66 -22.49
CA ILE A 7 -4.44 -7.32 -23.09
C ILE A 7 -5.31 -6.37 -22.25
N TYR A 8 -6.43 -6.87 -21.71
CA TYR A 8 -7.26 -6.09 -20.79
C TYR A 8 -6.53 -5.79 -19.48
N ALA A 9 -5.87 -6.78 -18.87
CA ALA A 9 -5.07 -6.57 -17.67
C ALA A 9 -3.94 -5.54 -17.90
N PHE A 10 -3.27 -5.61 -19.06
CA PHE A 10 -2.25 -4.64 -19.46
C PHE A 10 -2.81 -3.22 -19.57
N ARG A 11 -3.97 -3.05 -20.21
CA ARG A 11 -4.64 -1.75 -20.31
C ARG A 11 -5.04 -1.19 -18.95
N VAL A 12 -5.52 -2.04 -18.04
CA VAL A 12 -5.85 -1.63 -16.66
C VAL A 12 -4.59 -1.18 -15.92
N MET A 13 -3.51 -1.97 -15.97
CA MET A 13 -2.24 -1.62 -15.33
C MET A 13 -1.68 -0.30 -15.87
N ALA A 14 -1.60 -0.15 -17.20
CA ALA A 14 -1.09 1.05 -17.85
C ALA A 14 -1.99 2.26 -17.59
N GLY A 15 -3.31 2.08 -17.58
CA GLY A 15 -4.27 3.13 -17.26
C GLY A 15 -4.14 3.60 -15.81
N VAL A 16 -4.01 2.69 -14.86
CA VAL A 16 -3.78 3.00 -13.44
C VAL A 16 -2.46 3.75 -13.26
N ALA A 17 -1.37 3.26 -13.84
CA ALA A 17 -0.06 3.91 -13.77
C ALA A 17 -0.08 5.30 -14.40
N GLY A 18 -0.73 5.46 -15.55
CA GLY A 18 -0.89 6.74 -16.23
C GLY A 18 -1.70 7.75 -15.41
N VAL A 19 -2.83 7.34 -14.84
CA VAL A 19 -3.66 8.20 -13.98
C VAL A 19 -2.90 8.63 -12.72
N LEU A 20 -2.22 7.71 -12.05
CA LEU A 20 -1.42 8.03 -10.86
C LEU A 20 -0.24 8.95 -11.21
N GLY A 21 0.45 8.70 -12.32
CA GLY A 21 1.54 9.56 -12.80
C GLY A 21 1.07 10.97 -13.15
N LEU A 22 -0.08 11.09 -13.82
CA LEU A 22 -0.70 12.39 -14.11
C LEU A 22 -1.12 13.12 -12.83
N LEU A 23 -1.77 12.42 -11.89
CA LEU A 23 -2.14 13.01 -10.60
C LEU A 23 -0.91 13.48 -9.83
N ALA A 24 0.17 12.70 -9.81
CA ALA A 24 1.42 13.09 -9.16
C ALA A 24 2.07 14.30 -9.84
N ALA A 25 2.10 14.35 -11.17
CA ALA A 25 2.64 15.49 -11.93
C ALA A 25 1.83 16.77 -11.69
N VAL A 26 0.49 16.68 -11.69
CA VAL A 26 -0.42 17.78 -11.39
C VAL A 26 -0.24 18.26 -9.95
N ALA A 27 -0.20 17.33 -8.99
CA ALA A 27 0.06 17.63 -7.59
C ALA A 27 1.39 18.38 -7.42
N TRP A 28 2.47 17.86 -8.00
CA TRP A 28 3.79 18.46 -7.95
C TRP A 28 3.81 19.87 -8.55
N TRP A 29 3.12 20.09 -9.66
CA TRP A 29 3.01 21.40 -10.28
C TRP A 29 2.31 22.42 -9.38
N PHE A 30 1.21 22.04 -8.73
CA PHE A 30 0.44 22.91 -7.84
C PHE A 30 1.06 23.09 -6.45
N THR A 31 1.89 22.17 -5.97
CA THR A 31 2.58 22.27 -4.66
C THR A 31 3.94 22.96 -4.76
N ARG A 32 4.33 23.44 -5.95
CA ARG A 32 5.60 24.15 -6.14
C ARG A 32 5.62 25.46 -5.35
N ALA A 33 6.76 25.83 -4.75
CA ALA A 33 6.91 26.98 -3.83
C ALA A 33 6.46 28.37 -4.33
N LYS A 34 6.13 28.53 -5.61
CA LYS A 34 5.57 29.76 -6.21
C LYS A 34 4.06 29.67 -6.51
N SER A 35 3.41 28.58 -6.12
CA SER A 35 1.99 28.34 -6.40
C SER A 35 1.12 29.01 -5.35
N THR A 36 0.17 29.83 -5.80
CA THR A 36 -0.86 30.46 -4.97
C THR A 36 -2.03 29.51 -4.69
N PHE A 37 -2.02 28.30 -5.27
CA PHE A 37 -3.12 27.35 -5.17
C PHE A 37 -2.96 26.47 -3.94
N ASP A 38 -3.74 26.76 -2.90
CA ASP A 38 -3.83 25.92 -1.72
C ASP A 38 -4.80 24.74 -1.98
N ILE A 39 -4.22 23.54 -2.15
CA ILE A 39 -4.95 22.30 -2.38
C ILE A 39 -5.86 21.93 -1.21
N THR A 40 -5.57 22.39 0.01
CA THR A 40 -6.31 22.05 1.23
C THR A 40 -7.67 22.76 1.29
N LYS A 41 -7.81 23.88 0.58
CA LYS A 41 -9.05 24.67 0.52
C LYS A 41 -10.15 23.99 -0.30
N TYR A 42 -9.80 23.09 -1.21
CA TYR A 42 -10.72 22.47 -2.14
C TYR A 42 -11.04 21.03 -1.73
N ARG A 43 -12.16 20.84 -1.03
CA ARG A 43 -12.59 19.52 -0.53
C ARG A 43 -12.64 18.44 -1.63
N TRP A 44 -13.04 18.79 -2.86
CA TRP A 44 -13.11 17.84 -3.97
C TRP A 44 -11.74 17.29 -4.38
N VAL A 45 -10.68 18.10 -4.27
CA VAL A 45 -9.29 17.68 -4.55
C VAL A 45 -8.85 16.66 -3.51
N LEU A 46 -9.14 16.90 -2.23
CA LEU A 46 -8.84 15.97 -1.13
C LEU A 46 -9.55 14.63 -1.31
N TRP A 47 -10.80 14.62 -1.79
CA TRP A 47 -11.51 13.37 -2.12
C TRP A 47 -10.82 12.59 -3.24
N ILE A 48 -10.32 13.26 -4.28
CA ILE A 48 -9.58 12.61 -5.38
C ILE A 48 -8.31 11.95 -4.83
N PHE A 49 -7.54 12.65 -4.00
CA PHE A 49 -6.33 12.07 -3.38
C PHE A 49 -6.66 10.92 -2.43
N GLY A 50 -7.73 11.04 -1.64
CA GLY A 50 -8.18 9.96 -0.75
C GLY A 50 -8.57 8.68 -1.50
N ILE A 51 -9.28 8.82 -2.62
CA ILE A 51 -9.61 7.67 -3.50
C ILE A 51 -8.35 7.16 -4.20
N ALA A 52 -7.46 8.05 -4.63
CA ALA A 52 -6.21 7.70 -5.30
C ALA A 52 -5.30 6.80 -4.46
N THR A 53 -5.40 6.83 -3.12
CA THR A 53 -4.68 5.90 -2.24
C THR A 53 -5.04 4.42 -2.50
N PHE A 54 -6.25 4.13 -2.95
CA PHE A 54 -6.71 2.76 -3.20
C PHE A 54 -6.46 2.29 -4.64
N ILE A 55 -6.27 3.22 -5.58
CA ILE A 55 -6.06 2.92 -7.00
C ILE A 55 -4.81 2.04 -7.27
N PRO A 56 -3.66 2.24 -6.61
CA PRO A 56 -2.46 1.42 -6.82
C PRO A 56 -2.67 -0.07 -6.63
N PHE A 57 -3.54 -0.49 -5.70
CA PHE A 57 -3.80 -1.91 -5.44
C PHE A 57 -4.36 -2.62 -6.68
N PHE A 58 -5.22 -1.94 -7.45
CA PHE A 58 -5.75 -2.48 -8.70
C PHE A 58 -4.66 -2.60 -9.78
N GLY A 59 -3.81 -1.58 -9.90
CA GLY A 59 -2.69 -1.59 -10.84
C GLY A 59 -1.70 -2.71 -10.55
N THR A 60 -1.32 -2.88 -9.29
CA THR A 60 -0.42 -3.94 -8.83
C THR A 60 -1.02 -5.32 -9.07
N THR A 61 -2.30 -5.51 -8.75
CA THR A 61 -3.01 -6.79 -9.01
C THR A 61 -3.04 -7.13 -10.50
N ALA A 62 -3.34 -6.14 -11.35
CA ALA A 62 -3.31 -6.33 -12.80
C ALA A 62 -1.91 -6.66 -13.32
N GLY A 63 -0.87 -6.01 -12.78
CA GLY A 63 0.53 -6.31 -13.09
C GLY A 63 0.90 -7.76 -12.79
N TRP A 64 0.55 -8.25 -11.59
CA TRP A 64 0.74 -9.64 -11.20
C TRP A 64 -0.01 -10.63 -12.10
N LEU A 65 -1.24 -10.30 -12.50
CA LEU A 65 -1.99 -11.15 -13.42
C LEU A 65 -1.30 -11.26 -14.79
N ILE A 66 -0.70 -10.18 -15.29
CA ILE A 66 0.02 -10.22 -16.57
C ILE A 66 1.26 -11.11 -16.46
N THR A 67 2.04 -10.98 -15.39
CA THR A 67 3.27 -11.78 -15.22
C THR A 67 2.96 -13.26 -14.99
N GLU A 68 1.93 -13.57 -14.20
CA GLU A 68 1.54 -14.95 -13.91
C GLU A 68 0.84 -15.63 -15.09
N LEU A 69 -0.12 -14.96 -15.72
CA LEU A 69 -0.83 -15.52 -16.87
C LEU A 69 0.01 -15.49 -18.15
N GLY A 70 1.01 -14.60 -18.22
CA GLY A 70 1.92 -14.51 -19.36
C GLY A 70 2.85 -15.72 -19.50
N ARG A 71 3.14 -16.42 -18.39
CA ARG A 71 3.94 -17.66 -18.39
C ARG A 71 3.13 -18.94 -18.53
N TYR A 72 1.80 -18.86 -18.45
CA TYR A 72 0.93 -20.03 -18.63
C TYR A 72 1.20 -20.71 -19.99
N PRO A 73 1.33 -22.05 -20.08
CA PRO A 73 1.06 -23.08 -19.07
C PRO A 73 2.28 -23.51 -18.23
N TRP A 74 3.36 -22.73 -18.24
CA TRP A 74 4.64 -23.07 -17.64
C TRP A 74 4.80 -22.44 -16.26
N ILE A 75 5.34 -23.22 -15.31
CA ILE A 75 5.89 -22.69 -14.07
C ILE A 75 7.35 -22.29 -14.30
N VAL A 76 8.11 -23.20 -14.93
CA VAL A 76 9.48 -22.99 -15.42
C VAL A 76 9.48 -23.28 -16.90
N TYR A 77 9.83 -22.28 -17.71
CA TYR A 77 9.79 -22.37 -19.16
C TYR A 77 10.57 -23.58 -19.69
N GLY A 78 9.88 -24.44 -20.47
CA GLY A 78 10.47 -25.61 -21.11
C GLY A 78 10.86 -26.76 -20.15
N VAL A 79 10.60 -26.63 -18.85
CA VAL A 79 10.99 -27.63 -17.84
C VAL A 79 9.80 -28.19 -17.09
N LEU A 80 8.93 -27.33 -16.53
CA LEU A 80 7.84 -27.76 -15.66
C LEU A 80 6.53 -27.07 -16.03
N THR A 81 5.52 -27.86 -16.37
CA THR A 81 4.16 -27.37 -16.63
C THR A 81 3.34 -27.28 -15.36
N ILE A 82 2.29 -26.46 -15.37
CA ILE A 82 1.34 -26.36 -14.25
C ILE A 82 0.62 -27.69 -14.01
N ALA A 83 0.34 -28.45 -15.07
CA ALA A 83 -0.35 -29.73 -14.97
C ALA A 83 0.50 -30.79 -14.23
N ASP A 84 1.81 -30.79 -14.48
CA ASP A 84 2.75 -31.75 -13.86
C ASP A 84 3.11 -31.38 -12.41
N ALA A 85 2.85 -30.14 -12.01
CA ALA A 85 3.18 -29.63 -10.68
C ALA A 85 2.09 -29.86 -9.62
N VAL A 86 0.96 -30.47 -9.99
CA VAL A 86 -0.14 -30.75 -9.05
C VAL A 86 0.20 -31.96 -8.18
N SER A 87 0.21 -31.77 -6.86
CA SER A 87 0.52 -32.82 -5.89
C SER A 87 -0.49 -33.98 -5.95
N PRO A 88 -0.08 -35.22 -6.27
CA PRO A 88 -1.00 -36.36 -6.39
C PRO A 88 -1.60 -36.82 -5.05
N ASN A 89 -0.89 -36.56 -3.95
CA ASN A 89 -1.21 -37.09 -2.62
C ASN A 89 -2.16 -36.20 -1.79
N VAL A 90 -2.62 -35.07 -2.34
CA VAL A 90 -3.46 -34.12 -1.59
C VAL A 90 -4.92 -34.29 -2.01
N SER A 91 -5.79 -34.55 -1.04
CA SER A 91 -7.22 -34.67 -1.29
C SER A 91 -7.84 -33.31 -1.62
N PHE A 92 -8.86 -33.31 -2.48
CA PHE A 92 -9.69 -32.13 -2.74
C PHE A 92 -10.24 -31.54 -1.44
N ALA A 93 -10.65 -32.39 -0.49
CA ALA A 93 -11.18 -31.95 0.80
C ALA A 93 -10.16 -31.14 1.61
N SER A 94 -8.90 -31.58 1.67
CA SER A 94 -7.85 -30.86 2.40
C SER A 94 -7.48 -29.52 1.73
N LEU A 95 -7.47 -29.46 0.40
CA LEU A 95 -7.26 -28.21 -0.34
C LEU A 95 -8.40 -27.22 -0.09
N PHE A 96 -9.64 -27.71 -0.13
CA PHE A 96 -10.81 -26.86 0.06
C PHE A 96 -10.89 -26.32 1.48
N ILE A 97 -10.68 -27.17 2.50
CA ILE A 97 -10.68 -26.77 3.91
C ILE A 97 -9.55 -25.77 4.18
N SER A 98 -8.32 -26.04 3.72
CA SER A 98 -7.20 -25.11 3.91
C SER A 98 -7.44 -23.77 3.24
N ASN A 99 -8.02 -23.75 2.03
CA ASN A 99 -8.38 -22.52 1.35
C ASN A 99 -9.40 -21.68 2.14
N ILE A 100 -10.44 -22.32 2.71
CA ILE A 100 -11.40 -21.65 3.58
C ILE A 100 -10.71 -21.06 4.80
N ILE A 101 -9.84 -21.84 5.47
CA ILE A 101 -9.10 -21.37 6.64
C ILE A 101 -8.26 -20.14 6.27
N TYR A 102 -7.51 -20.20 5.16
CA TYR A 102 -6.74 -19.05 4.68
C TYR A 102 -7.63 -17.84 4.41
N PHE A 103 -8.75 -18.01 3.70
CA PHE A 103 -9.67 -16.92 3.43
C PHE A 103 -10.20 -16.28 4.72
N LEU A 104 -10.62 -17.09 5.70
CA LEU A 104 -11.11 -16.60 6.98
C LEU A 104 -10.02 -15.86 7.76
N THR A 105 -8.81 -16.43 7.83
CA THR A 105 -7.68 -15.80 8.54
C THR A 105 -7.29 -14.47 7.90
N PHE A 106 -7.12 -14.40 6.59
CA PHE A 106 -6.76 -13.15 5.90
C PHE A 106 -7.88 -12.11 5.96
N THR A 107 -9.15 -12.54 5.93
CA THR A 107 -10.29 -11.64 6.10
C THR A 107 -10.36 -11.07 7.51
N ALA A 108 -10.15 -11.91 8.53
CA ALA A 108 -10.11 -11.46 9.92
C ALA A 108 -8.95 -10.47 10.15
N LEU A 109 -7.76 -10.79 9.63
CA LEU A 109 -6.60 -9.91 9.71
C LEU A 109 -6.86 -8.57 9.01
N GLY A 110 -7.44 -8.60 7.81
CA GLY A 110 -7.85 -7.40 7.08
C GLY A 110 -8.88 -6.57 7.87
N GLY A 111 -9.85 -7.22 8.51
CA GLY A 111 -10.84 -6.55 9.37
C GLY A 111 -10.20 -5.86 10.59
N VAL A 112 -9.26 -6.53 11.26
CA VAL A 112 -8.50 -5.95 12.38
C VAL A 112 -7.67 -4.76 11.90
N MET A 113 -7.00 -4.88 10.74
CA MET A 113 -6.22 -3.79 10.16
C MET A 113 -7.11 -2.56 9.88
N ILE A 114 -8.27 -2.75 9.24
CA ILE A 114 -9.22 -1.66 8.98
C ILE A 114 -9.72 -1.04 10.28
N TYR A 115 -10.01 -1.85 11.30
CA TYR A 115 -10.43 -1.36 12.61
C TYR A 115 -9.37 -0.49 13.27
N LEU A 116 -8.12 -0.97 13.30
CA LEU A 116 -6.98 -0.23 13.88
C LEU A 116 -6.69 1.05 13.08
N SER A 117 -6.62 0.96 11.75
CA SER A 117 -6.42 2.14 10.91
C SER A 117 -7.53 3.17 11.11
N ARG A 118 -8.80 2.75 11.22
CA ARG A 118 -9.92 3.67 11.50
C ARG A 118 -9.82 4.29 12.88
N ARG A 119 -9.41 3.52 13.90
CA ARG A 119 -9.22 4.02 15.27
C ARG A 119 -8.18 5.15 15.28
N VAL A 120 -7.01 4.89 14.69
CA VAL A 120 -5.90 5.86 14.63
C VAL A 120 -6.27 7.08 13.77
N MET A 121 -6.93 6.90 12.63
CA MET A 121 -7.34 8.03 11.77
C MET A 121 -8.36 8.97 12.44
N ILE A 122 -9.20 8.47 13.36
CA ILE A 122 -10.23 9.28 14.05
C ILE A 122 -9.63 10.04 15.24
N GLN A 123 -8.58 9.51 15.88
CA GLN A 123 -7.92 10.16 17.02
C GLN A 123 -7.23 11.48 16.63
N GLY A 124 -6.91 11.68 15.35
CA GLY A 124 -6.26 12.90 14.87
C GLY A 124 -4.78 13.00 15.29
N PRO A 125 -4.03 13.97 14.75
CA PRO A 125 -2.62 14.17 15.10
C PRO A 125 -2.40 14.54 16.58
N ASP A 126 -3.39 15.17 17.23
CA ASP A 126 -3.30 15.64 18.62
C ASP A 126 -3.15 14.50 19.65
N TYR A 127 -3.57 13.27 19.31
CA TYR A 127 -3.38 12.10 20.17
C TYR A 127 -1.93 11.59 20.17
N VAL A 128 -1.16 11.86 19.11
CA VAL A 128 0.25 11.44 19.03
C VAL A 128 1.14 12.37 19.85
N ASP A 129 0.77 13.65 19.97
CA ASP A 129 1.52 14.62 20.78
C ASP A 129 1.33 14.36 22.29
N GLU A 130 0.15 13.92 22.74
CA GLU A 130 -0.10 13.60 24.16
C GLU A 130 0.67 12.36 24.68
N GLU A 131 0.99 11.37 23.83
CA GLU A 131 1.82 10.21 24.23
C GLU A 131 3.34 10.48 24.11
N VAL A 132 3.76 11.58 23.48
CA VAL A 132 5.17 11.97 23.34
C VAL A 132 5.59 13.02 24.39
N ASP A 133 4.64 13.66 25.07
CA ASP A 133 4.94 14.77 26.01
C ASP A 133 4.98 14.39 27.50
N ASP A 134 4.80 13.12 27.87
CA ASP A 134 5.04 12.69 29.25
C ASP A 134 5.69 11.28 29.30
N GLU A 135 6.97 11.27 29.70
CA GLU A 135 7.64 10.19 30.44
C GLU A 135 8.69 9.28 29.76
N GLN A 136 9.02 9.36 28.45
CA GLN A 136 10.23 8.63 27.94
C GLN A 136 10.74 8.95 26.51
N ALA A 137 10.82 10.22 26.09
CA ALA A 137 11.71 10.55 24.97
C ALA A 137 13.17 10.39 25.45
N PRO A 138 13.98 9.46 24.90
CA PRO A 138 15.41 9.44 25.21
C PRO A 138 15.97 10.80 24.80
N ALA A 139 16.60 11.51 25.75
CA ALA A 139 17.20 12.81 25.53
C ALA A 139 17.98 12.79 24.22
N ASP A 140 17.50 13.55 23.23
CA ASP A 140 18.14 13.64 21.93
C ASP A 140 19.55 14.18 22.14
N PRO A 141 20.60 13.37 21.89
CA PRO A 141 21.98 13.79 22.12
C PRO A 141 22.46 14.89 21.15
N PHE A 142 21.60 15.33 20.23
CA PHE A 142 21.88 16.41 19.27
C PHE A 142 21.00 17.65 19.49
N SER A 143 20.19 17.71 20.55
CA SER A 143 19.42 18.92 20.90
C SER A 143 20.37 20.06 21.31
N ALA A 144 20.05 21.29 20.90
CA ALA A 144 20.90 22.47 21.15
C ALA A 144 21.17 22.70 22.64
N ASP A 145 20.20 22.34 23.49
CA ASP A 145 20.26 22.50 24.95
C ASP A 145 21.32 21.58 25.60
N SER A 146 21.71 20.48 24.95
CA SER A 146 22.72 19.55 25.47
C SER A 146 24.16 20.08 25.43
N PHE A 147 24.42 21.12 24.64
CA PHE A 147 25.75 21.73 24.49
C PHE A 147 25.95 22.96 25.38
N ASP A 148 24.87 23.52 25.96
CA ASP A 148 24.92 24.72 26.79
C ASP A 148 25.13 24.42 28.29
N GLU A 149 24.98 23.18 28.75
CA GLU A 149 25.11 22.82 30.17
C GLU A 149 26.56 22.74 30.68
N LYS A 150 27.58 22.85 29.81
CA LYS A 150 29.01 22.75 30.19
C LYS A 150 29.76 24.08 30.29
N GLY A 151 29.06 25.19 30.44
CA GLY A 151 29.63 26.54 30.36
C GLY A 151 29.41 27.46 31.56
N GLY A 152 29.43 26.97 32.81
CA GLY A 152 29.41 27.90 33.94
C GLY A 152 29.40 27.28 35.34
N ASN A 153 30.59 27.06 35.91
CA ASN A 153 30.96 27.53 37.26
C ASN A 153 32.35 27.02 37.67
N ASP A 154 33.37 27.82 37.33
CA ASP A 154 34.58 28.00 38.12
C ASP A 154 35.13 29.42 37.92
#